data_AF-A0A6N7TWA0-F1
#
_entry.id   AF-A0A6N7TWA0-F1
#
_cell.length_a   1.000
_cell.length_b   1.000
_cell.length_c   1.000
_cell.angle_alpha   90.00
_cell.angle_beta   90.00
_cell.angle_gamma   90.00
#
_symmetry.space_group_name_H-M   'P 1'
#
loop_
_entity.id
_entity.type
_entity.pdbx_description
1 polymer ?
#
loop_
_entity_poly.entity_id
_entity_poly.type
_entity_poly.pdbx_seq_one_letter_code
_entity_poly.pdbx_strand_id
1 'polypeptide(L)'
;MASRTRKSPEVRRAEITQAAAHLISRHGYNGISLKDVADMVDMSQPGVLHYVGSKEGLLSLLITDIYDVYGTPEEFLQTGLPGSDPNHPHLPAYFDYLVAHNASQPELTQLYTVLETEAISTNHPLHDYFLHRPEEVWKHYSKFPWALPDGMDWSRDMQDSVRMSMEVMDGIQIRLLREPKIDYVQEWNLFKDLLFPLPLWDGYR
;
A
#
# COMPACT_ATOMS: atom_id res chain seq x y z
N MET A 1 -4.69 6.57 -42.66
CA MET A 1 -4.81 5.61 -41.55
C MET A 1 -3.51 5.65 -40.78
N ALA A 2 -3.52 6.12 -39.52
CA ALA A 2 -2.32 6.13 -38.70
C ALA A 2 -1.93 4.68 -38.37
N SER A 3 -0.70 4.29 -38.70
CA SER A 3 -0.14 3.00 -38.31
C SER A 3 -0.09 2.92 -36.79
N ARG A 4 -0.86 2.02 -36.17
CA ARG A 4 -0.73 1.73 -34.73
C ARG A 4 0.65 1.11 -34.51
N THR A 5 1.60 1.92 -34.04
CA THR A 5 2.92 1.46 -33.64
C THR A 5 2.75 0.41 -32.54
N ARG A 6 3.33 -0.79 -32.73
CA ARG A 6 3.26 -1.86 -31.74
C ARG A 6 4.02 -1.41 -30.49
N LYS A 7 3.29 -1.13 -29.41
CA LYS A 7 3.88 -0.81 -28.11
C LYS A 7 4.57 -2.05 -27.54
N SER A 8 5.61 -1.86 -26.71
CA SER A 8 6.33 -2.98 -26.11
C SER A 8 5.44 -3.77 -25.13
N PRO A 9 5.77 -5.05 -24.85
CA PRO A 9 5.03 -5.86 -23.88
C PRO A 9 4.95 -5.20 -22.49
N GLU A 10 6.01 -4.54 -22.04
CA GLU A 10 6.09 -3.86 -20.74
C GLU A 10 5.12 -2.68 -20.69
N VAL A 11 5.08 -1.88 -21.76
CA VAL A 11 4.16 -0.73 -21.87
C VAL A 11 2.71 -1.21 -22.01
N ARG A 12 2.44 -2.41 -22.56
CA ARG A 12 1.09 -3.02 -22.52
C ARG A 12 0.73 -3.49 -21.12
N ARG A 13 1.65 -4.18 -20.45
CA ARG A 13 1.45 -4.67 -19.09
C ARG A 13 1.09 -3.52 -18.16
N ALA A 14 1.88 -2.44 -18.16
CA ALA A 14 1.62 -1.25 -17.34
C ALA A 14 0.23 -0.63 -17.61
N GLU A 15 -0.19 -0.47 -18.87
CA GLU A 15 -1.52 0.07 -19.18
C GLU A 15 -2.65 -0.85 -18.71
N ILE A 16 -2.49 -2.18 -18.83
CA ILE A 16 -3.45 -3.16 -18.31
C ILE A 16 -3.55 -3.04 -16.78
N THR A 17 -2.42 -2.98 -16.08
CA THR A 17 -2.39 -2.88 -14.63
C THR A 17 -3.02 -1.57 -14.15
N GLN A 18 -2.70 -0.44 -14.79
CA GLN A 18 -3.29 0.86 -14.46
C GLN A 18 -4.80 0.89 -14.70
N ALA A 19 -5.27 0.36 -15.84
CA ALA A 19 -6.70 0.27 -16.12
C ALA A 19 -7.43 -0.61 -15.10
N ALA A 20 -6.83 -1.74 -14.70
CA ALA A 20 -7.39 -2.59 -13.68
C ALA A 20 -7.43 -1.92 -12.29
N ALA A 21 -6.36 -1.21 -11.90
CA ALA A 21 -6.33 -0.44 -10.65
C ALA A 21 -7.46 0.61 -10.62
N HIS A 22 -7.63 1.33 -11.72
CA HIS A 22 -8.70 2.32 -11.87
C HIS A 22 -10.10 1.72 -11.77
N LEU A 23 -10.33 0.58 -12.43
CA LEU A 23 -11.63 -0.08 -12.43
C LEU A 23 -11.95 -0.71 -11.07
N ILE A 24 -10.99 -1.40 -10.46
CA ILE A 24 -11.19 -2.08 -9.17
C ILE A 24 -11.38 -1.08 -8.04
N SER A 25 -10.61 0.02 -8.00
CA SER A 25 -10.77 1.05 -6.95
C SER A 25 -12.20 1.61 -6.91
N ARG A 26 -12.89 1.68 -8.06
CA ARG A 26 -14.23 2.25 -8.20
C ARG A 26 -15.36 1.23 -8.09
N HIS A 27 -15.13 0.00 -8.54
CA HIS A 27 -16.20 -0.99 -8.74
C HIS A 27 -15.99 -2.28 -7.94
N GLY A 28 -14.87 -2.42 -7.23
CA GLY A 28 -14.47 -3.68 -6.62
C GLY A 28 -13.95 -4.68 -7.64
N TYR A 29 -13.16 -5.64 -7.17
CA TYR A 29 -12.68 -6.75 -8.00
C TYR A 29 -13.85 -7.58 -8.54
N ASN A 30 -14.86 -7.82 -7.70
CA ASN A 30 -16.02 -8.61 -8.09
C ASN A 30 -16.90 -7.90 -9.13
N GLY A 31 -16.91 -6.56 -9.13
CA GLY A 31 -17.75 -5.75 -10.02
C GLY A 31 -17.22 -5.56 -11.44
N ILE A 32 -16.00 -6.00 -11.74
CA ILE A 32 -15.37 -5.80 -13.05
C ILE A 32 -15.17 -7.12 -13.82
N SER A 33 -15.00 -7.03 -15.12
CA SER A 33 -14.64 -8.13 -16.01
C SER A 33 -13.33 -7.83 -16.74
N LEU A 34 -12.68 -8.88 -17.28
CA LEU A 34 -11.52 -8.70 -18.17
C LEU A 34 -11.87 -7.94 -19.45
N LYS A 35 -13.15 -7.95 -19.85
CA LYS A 35 -13.63 -7.17 -20.99
C LYS A 35 -13.60 -5.67 -20.67
N ASP A 36 -14.01 -5.26 -19.47
CA ASP A 36 -13.98 -3.84 -19.06
C ASP A 36 -12.55 -3.29 -19.11
N VAL A 37 -11.57 -4.08 -18.64
CA VAL A 37 -10.15 -3.74 -18.73
C VAL A 37 -9.71 -3.64 -20.20
N ALA A 38 -10.07 -4.62 -21.03
CA ALA A 38 -9.71 -4.64 -22.45
C ALA A 38 -10.28 -3.44 -23.22
N ASP A 39 -11.54 -3.09 -22.96
CA ASP A 39 -12.22 -1.96 -23.55
C ASP A 39 -11.54 -0.64 -23.12
N MET A 40 -11.09 -0.52 -21.87
CA MET A 40 -10.39 0.67 -21.35
C MET A 40 -9.01 0.89 -22.01
N VAL A 41 -8.27 -0.17 -22.33
CA VAL A 41 -6.93 -0.08 -22.95
C VAL A 41 -6.94 -0.28 -24.48
N ASP A 42 -8.12 -0.30 -25.10
CA ASP A 42 -8.32 -0.50 -26.54
C ASP A 42 -7.60 -1.77 -27.06
N MET A 43 -7.83 -2.86 -26.35
CA MET A 43 -7.36 -4.22 -26.64
C MET A 43 -8.54 -5.20 -26.75
N SER A 44 -8.30 -6.35 -27.38
CA SER A 44 -9.25 -7.45 -27.28
C SER A 44 -9.10 -8.17 -25.94
N GLN A 45 -10.19 -8.76 -25.44
CA GLN A 45 -10.14 -9.58 -24.21
C GLN A 45 -9.12 -10.73 -24.29
N PRO A 46 -9.01 -11.50 -25.41
CA PRO A 46 -7.91 -12.47 -25.57
C PRO A 46 -6.52 -11.82 -25.53
N GLY A 47 -6.40 -10.59 -26.03
CA GLY A 47 -5.17 -9.80 -25.98
C GLY A 47 -4.78 -9.47 -24.54
N VAL A 48 -5.72 -9.10 -23.67
CA VAL A 48 -5.45 -8.88 -22.23
C VAL A 48 -5.13 -10.19 -21.52
N LEU A 49 -5.90 -11.26 -21.78
CA LEU A 49 -5.66 -12.59 -21.22
C LEU A 49 -4.25 -13.11 -21.49
N HIS A 50 -3.66 -12.80 -22.65
CA HIS A 50 -2.27 -13.16 -22.93
C HIS A 50 -1.28 -12.57 -21.91
N TYR A 51 -1.55 -11.39 -21.33
CA TYR A 51 -0.67 -10.76 -20.35
C TYR A 51 -0.93 -11.24 -18.92
N VAL A 52 -2.19 -11.50 -18.58
CA VAL A 52 -2.60 -11.74 -17.17
C VAL A 52 -2.98 -13.18 -16.89
N GLY A 53 -3.18 -14.01 -17.91
CA GLY A 53 -3.59 -15.41 -17.82
C GLY A 53 -5.07 -15.60 -17.41
N SER A 54 -5.50 -14.95 -16.34
CA SER A 54 -6.87 -14.99 -15.83
C SER A 54 -7.25 -13.69 -15.11
N LYS A 55 -8.48 -13.60 -14.61
CA LYS A 55 -8.94 -12.46 -13.80
C LYS A 55 -8.22 -12.43 -12.45
N GLU A 56 -7.92 -13.60 -11.89
CA GLU A 56 -7.10 -13.77 -10.69
C GLU A 56 -5.64 -13.41 -10.95
N GLY A 57 -5.10 -13.81 -12.11
CA GLY A 57 -3.74 -13.42 -12.50
C GLY A 57 -3.58 -11.91 -12.71
N LEU A 58 -4.67 -11.20 -13.07
CA LEU A 58 -4.68 -9.73 -13.07
C LEU A 58 -4.51 -9.15 -11.66
N LEU A 59 -5.11 -9.76 -10.63
CA LEU A 59 -4.91 -9.34 -9.22
C LEU A 59 -3.48 -9.59 -8.77
N SER A 60 -2.91 -10.75 -9.08
CA SER A 60 -1.50 -11.03 -8.74
C SER A 60 -0.56 -10.00 -9.36
N LEU A 61 -0.81 -9.65 -10.62
CA LEU A 61 -0.06 -8.65 -11.35
C LEU A 61 -0.19 -7.25 -10.74
N LEU A 62 -1.40 -6.88 -10.28
CA LEU A 62 -1.65 -5.63 -9.55
C LEU A 62 -0.85 -5.54 -8.26
N ILE A 63 -0.82 -6.60 -7.45
CA ILE A 63 -0.06 -6.61 -6.19
C ILE A 63 1.44 -6.42 -6.47
N THR A 64 2.01 -7.18 -7.42
CA THR A 64 3.44 -7.11 -7.73
C THR A 64 3.87 -5.81 -8.40
N ASP A 65 3.02 -5.23 -9.26
CA ASP A 65 3.43 -4.08 -10.09
C ASP A 65 3.11 -2.72 -9.49
N ILE A 66 2.08 -2.64 -8.64
CA ILE A 66 1.57 -1.38 -8.12
C ILE A 66 1.74 -1.31 -6.60
N TYR A 67 1.50 -2.41 -5.89
CA TYR A 67 1.37 -2.38 -4.44
C TYR A 67 2.69 -2.58 -3.70
N ASP A 68 3.50 -3.58 -4.07
CA ASP A 68 4.74 -3.93 -3.36
C ASP A 68 5.95 -3.00 -3.67
N VAL A 69 5.75 -1.91 -4.40
CA VAL A 69 6.85 -1.15 -5.02
C VAL A 69 7.20 0.16 -4.28
N TYR A 70 6.28 0.75 -3.49
CA TYR A 70 6.43 2.11 -2.98
C TYR A 70 6.04 2.28 -1.50
N GLY A 71 6.59 3.31 -0.84
CA GLY A 71 6.38 3.61 0.58
C GLY A 71 7.19 2.71 1.53
N THR A 72 8.23 2.04 1.03
CA THR A 72 8.99 1.05 1.81
C THR A 72 9.97 1.72 2.77
N PRO A 73 10.39 1.04 3.86
CA PRO A 73 11.47 1.53 4.70
C PRO A 73 12.75 1.80 3.88
N GLU A 74 13.08 0.93 2.92
CA GLU A 74 14.25 1.10 2.04
C GLU A 74 14.24 2.43 1.27
N GLU A 75 13.09 2.83 0.74
CA GLU A 75 12.93 4.12 0.08
C GLU A 75 13.07 5.27 1.07
N PHE A 76 12.44 5.16 2.25
CA PHE A 76 12.56 6.15 3.31
C PHE A 76 14.01 6.43 3.67
N LEU A 77 14.84 5.40 3.87
CA LEU A 77 16.26 5.54 4.20
C LEU A 77 17.07 6.28 3.12
N GLN A 78 16.59 6.30 1.88
CA GLN A 78 17.25 7.00 0.77
C GLN A 78 16.79 8.45 0.60
N THR A 79 15.76 8.89 1.33
CA THR A 79 15.17 10.23 1.16
C THR A 79 16.03 11.36 1.73
N GLY A 80 16.83 11.08 2.76
CA GLY A 80 17.54 12.12 3.53
C GLY A 80 16.62 13.00 4.37
N LEU A 81 15.36 12.59 4.58
CA LEU A 81 14.44 13.27 5.49
C LEU A 81 14.89 13.12 6.96
N PRO A 82 14.45 14.00 7.86
CA PRO A 82 14.69 13.81 9.30
C PRO A 82 14.27 12.41 9.77
N GLY A 83 15.12 11.77 10.55
CA GLY A 83 14.90 10.40 11.04
C GLY A 83 15.19 9.29 10.03
N SER A 84 15.67 9.60 8.81
CA SER A 84 15.94 8.58 7.78
C SER A 84 17.39 8.06 7.75
N ASP A 85 18.17 8.22 8.84
CA ASP A 85 19.56 7.71 8.88
C ASP A 85 19.55 6.17 8.72
N PRO A 86 20.26 5.60 7.73
CA PRO A 86 20.28 4.15 7.52
C PRO A 86 20.78 3.30 8.70
N ASN A 87 21.56 3.90 9.60
CA ASN A 87 22.12 3.20 10.77
C ASN A 87 21.24 3.28 12.01
N HIS A 88 20.37 4.28 12.08
CA HIS A 88 19.49 4.53 13.23
C HIS A 88 18.21 5.26 12.79
N PRO A 89 17.39 4.65 11.92
CA PRO A 89 16.18 5.30 11.43
C PRO A 89 15.11 5.38 12.51
N HIS A 90 14.27 6.41 12.44
CA HIS A 90 13.17 6.63 13.36
C HIS A 90 11.89 6.01 12.78
N LEU A 91 11.31 5.03 13.48
CA LEU A 91 10.07 4.39 13.03
C LEU A 91 8.90 5.38 12.91
N PRO A 92 8.66 6.31 13.87
CA PRO A 92 7.59 7.30 13.71
C PRO A 92 7.78 8.22 12.51
N ALA A 93 9.02 8.60 12.18
CA ALA A 93 9.33 9.41 11.00
C ALA A 93 9.10 8.63 9.69
N TYR A 94 9.42 7.33 9.67
CA TYR A 94 9.06 6.46 8.57
C TYR A 94 7.53 6.40 8.38
N PHE A 95 6.76 6.29 9.46
CA PHE A 95 5.31 6.29 9.38
C PHE A 95 4.74 7.64 8.90
N ASP A 96 5.34 8.76 9.28
CA ASP A 96 4.99 10.07 8.70
C ASP A 96 5.24 10.11 7.19
N TYR A 97 6.39 9.59 6.75
CA TYR A 97 6.71 9.45 5.33
C TYR A 97 5.69 8.56 4.61
N LEU A 98 5.35 7.40 5.18
CA LEU A 98 4.40 6.45 4.61
C LEU A 98 2.99 7.07 4.48
N VAL A 99 2.52 7.78 5.50
CA VAL A 99 1.21 8.45 5.47
C VAL A 99 1.19 9.57 4.43
N ALA A 100 2.24 10.39 4.36
CA ALA A 100 2.34 11.43 3.34
C ALA A 100 2.39 10.83 1.92
N HIS A 101 3.12 9.72 1.75
CA HIS A 101 3.18 8.97 0.51
C HIS A 101 1.80 8.45 0.10
N ASN A 102 1.08 7.79 1.00
CA ASN A 102 -0.28 7.29 0.75
C ASN A 102 -1.27 8.41 0.44
N ALA A 103 -1.21 9.53 1.18
CA ALA A 103 -2.06 10.68 0.95
C ALA A 103 -1.86 11.30 -0.45
N SER A 104 -0.66 11.17 -1.03
CA SER A 104 -0.38 11.64 -2.39
C SER A 104 -0.93 10.72 -3.50
N GLN A 105 -1.39 9.51 -3.14
CA GLN A 105 -1.85 8.48 -4.08
C GLN A 105 -3.28 8.00 -3.76
N PRO A 106 -4.29 8.88 -3.80
CA PRO A 106 -5.64 8.58 -3.33
C PRO A 106 -6.30 7.40 -4.05
N GLU A 107 -6.00 7.20 -5.33
CA GLU A 107 -6.53 6.07 -6.11
C GLU A 107 -5.95 4.73 -5.64
N LEU A 108 -4.67 4.68 -5.30
CA LEU A 108 -4.04 3.47 -4.75
C LEU A 108 -4.51 3.19 -3.33
N THR A 109 -4.67 4.23 -2.51
CA THR A 109 -5.29 4.08 -1.18
C THR A 109 -6.69 3.49 -1.31
N GLN A 110 -7.52 4.02 -2.22
CA GLN A 110 -8.86 3.48 -2.47
C GLN A 110 -8.83 2.03 -2.97
N LEU A 111 -7.94 1.71 -3.91
CA LEU A 111 -7.74 0.35 -4.41
C LEU A 111 -7.41 -0.62 -3.27
N TYR A 112 -6.46 -0.25 -2.40
CA TYR A 112 -6.06 -1.06 -1.26
C TYR A 112 -7.23 -1.33 -0.32
N THR A 113 -7.92 -0.27 0.12
CA THR A 113 -9.05 -0.42 1.06
C THR A 113 -10.13 -1.33 0.50
N VAL A 114 -10.43 -1.23 -0.81
CA VAL A 114 -11.40 -2.11 -1.48
C VAL A 114 -10.93 -3.55 -1.50
N LEU A 115 -9.69 -3.81 -1.92
CA LEU A 115 -9.14 -5.16 -2.01
C LEU A 115 -9.01 -5.84 -0.65
N GLU A 116 -8.55 -5.11 0.37
CA GLU A 116 -8.46 -5.60 1.74
C GLU A 116 -9.84 -6.00 2.27
N THR A 117 -10.85 -5.17 2.02
CA THR A 117 -12.23 -5.45 2.44
C THR A 117 -12.82 -6.66 1.70
N GLU A 118 -12.63 -6.77 0.39
CA GLU A 118 -13.10 -7.93 -0.39
C GLU A 118 -12.38 -9.23 0.00
N ALA A 119 -11.11 -9.13 0.39
CA ALA A 119 -10.29 -10.26 0.80
C ALA A 119 -10.66 -10.88 2.16
N ILE A 120 -11.58 -10.26 2.92
CA ILE A 120 -12.18 -10.88 4.12
C ILE A 120 -12.89 -12.19 3.74
N SER A 121 -13.46 -12.27 2.54
CA SER A 121 -14.04 -13.50 2.02
C SER A 121 -12.96 -14.55 1.77
N THR A 122 -13.13 -15.75 2.32
CA THR A 122 -12.22 -16.90 2.11
C THR A 122 -12.16 -17.37 0.66
N ASN A 123 -13.11 -16.95 -0.18
CA ASN A 123 -13.14 -17.27 -1.61
C ASN A 123 -12.41 -16.23 -2.46
N HIS A 124 -11.95 -15.12 -1.87
CA HIS A 124 -11.26 -14.07 -2.60
C HIS A 124 -9.82 -14.52 -2.95
N PRO A 125 -9.33 -14.28 -4.18
CA PRO A 125 -7.97 -14.71 -4.57
C PRO A 125 -6.83 -14.13 -3.72
N LEU A 126 -7.06 -12.98 -3.07
CA LEU A 126 -6.09 -12.33 -2.17
C LEU A 126 -6.35 -12.62 -0.68
N HIS A 127 -7.24 -13.55 -0.34
CA HIS A 127 -7.53 -13.88 1.07
C HIS A 127 -6.26 -14.21 1.85
N ASP A 128 -5.47 -15.16 1.35
CA ASP A 128 -4.23 -15.58 2.01
C ASP A 128 -3.19 -14.45 2.03
N TYR A 129 -3.11 -13.61 0.99
CA TYR A 129 -2.20 -12.47 0.97
C TYR A 129 -2.49 -11.52 2.14
N PHE A 130 -3.74 -11.08 2.29
CA PHE A 130 -4.14 -10.17 3.36
C PHE A 130 -4.13 -10.82 4.74
N LEU A 131 -4.42 -12.13 4.83
CA LEU A 131 -4.34 -12.88 6.09
C LEU A 131 -2.91 -12.89 6.66
N HIS A 132 -1.88 -13.07 5.83
CA HIS A 132 -0.48 -13.15 6.27
C HIS A 132 0.23 -11.80 6.30
N ARG A 133 -0.34 -10.76 5.67
CA ARG A 133 0.28 -9.43 5.54
C ARG A 133 0.78 -8.83 6.87
N PRO A 134 0.05 -8.89 8.01
CA PRO A 134 0.56 -8.34 9.27
C PRO A 134 1.87 -8.99 9.73
N GLU A 135 1.99 -10.31 9.56
CA GLU A 135 3.19 -11.05 9.94
C GLU A 135 4.36 -10.73 8.98
N GLU A 136 4.09 -10.62 7.68
CA GLU A 136 5.10 -10.26 6.69
C GLU A 136 5.60 -8.82 6.85
N VAL A 137 4.71 -7.87 7.17
CA VAL A 137 5.08 -6.50 7.53
C VAL A 137 5.96 -6.49 8.77
N TRP A 138 5.59 -7.23 9.82
CA TRP A 138 6.39 -7.34 11.03
C TRP A 138 7.79 -7.91 10.74
N LYS A 139 7.87 -9.02 10.00
CA LYS A 139 9.15 -9.64 9.58
C LYS A 139 9.99 -8.68 8.75
N HIS A 140 9.36 -7.90 7.87
CA HIS A 140 10.06 -6.93 7.05
C HIS A 140 10.65 -5.80 7.89
N TYR A 141 9.82 -5.15 8.71
CA TYR A 141 10.27 -4.04 9.56
C TYR A 141 11.31 -4.47 10.59
N SER A 142 11.30 -5.73 11.03
CA SER A 142 12.30 -6.27 11.95
C SER A 142 13.73 -6.36 11.37
N LYS A 143 13.91 -6.15 10.06
CA LYS A 143 15.22 -6.16 9.41
C LYS A 143 15.99 -4.84 9.57
N PHE A 144 15.33 -3.78 10.02
CA PHE A 144 15.91 -2.44 10.07
C PHE A 144 16.40 -2.09 11.48
N PRO A 145 17.49 -1.31 11.61
CA PRO A 145 18.08 -0.97 12.89
C PRO A 145 17.36 0.23 13.54
N TRP A 146 16.04 0.16 13.69
CA TRP A 146 15.23 1.28 14.21
C TRP A 146 15.79 1.80 15.53
N ALA A 147 15.96 3.12 15.63
CA ALA A 147 16.33 3.78 16.86
C ALA A 147 15.18 3.65 17.86
N LEU A 148 15.48 3.14 19.04
CA LEU A 148 14.51 2.95 20.12
C LEU A 148 14.96 3.70 21.38
N PRO A 149 14.01 4.25 22.16
CA PRO A 149 14.31 4.77 23.49
C PRO A 149 15.00 3.77 24.42
N ASP A 150 15.79 4.31 25.34
CA ASP A 150 16.59 3.51 26.27
C ASP A 150 15.76 2.46 27.02
N GLY A 151 16.26 1.23 27.04
CA GLY A 151 15.63 0.10 27.72
C GLY A 151 14.59 -0.66 26.89
N MET A 152 14.18 -0.14 25.73
CA MET A 152 13.32 -0.88 24.80
C MET A 152 14.10 -1.83 23.90
N ASP A 153 13.44 -2.92 23.53
CA ASP A 153 13.90 -3.92 22.58
C ASP A 153 12.84 -4.11 21.50
N TRP A 154 13.28 -4.17 20.24
CA TRP A 154 12.38 -4.30 19.10
C TRP A 154 11.47 -5.53 19.23
N SER A 155 12.06 -6.70 19.47
CA SER A 155 11.34 -7.98 19.42
C SER A 155 10.35 -8.10 20.57
N ARG A 156 10.67 -7.51 21.72
CA ARG A 156 9.84 -7.56 22.93
C ARG A 156 8.74 -6.50 22.95
N ASP A 157 9.05 -5.27 22.51
CA ASP A 157 8.22 -4.11 22.84
C ASP A 157 7.49 -3.49 21.63
N MET A 158 7.94 -3.75 20.40
CA MET A 158 7.46 -2.99 19.23
C MET A 158 6.34 -3.66 18.42
N GLN A 159 6.02 -4.93 18.67
CA GLN A 159 5.03 -5.66 17.87
C GLN A 159 3.64 -5.02 17.93
N ASP A 160 3.18 -4.65 19.12
CA ASP A 160 1.88 -3.99 19.28
C ASP A 160 1.88 -2.58 18.68
N SER A 161 2.97 -1.82 18.83
CA SER A 161 3.09 -0.47 18.27
C SER A 161 3.04 -0.47 16.74
N VAL A 162 3.72 -1.42 16.09
CA VAL A 162 3.65 -1.60 14.63
C VAL A 162 2.24 -1.99 14.21
N ARG A 163 1.64 -2.99 14.86
CA ARG A 163 0.27 -3.44 14.53
C ARG A 163 -0.73 -2.30 14.66
N MET A 164 -0.74 -1.60 15.80
CA MET A 164 -1.66 -0.47 16.04
C MET A 164 -1.44 0.67 15.06
N SER A 165 -0.19 0.95 14.65
CA SER A 165 0.09 1.98 13.64
C SER A 165 -0.56 1.64 12.31
N MET A 166 -0.48 0.38 11.86
CA MET A 166 -1.14 -0.07 10.64
C MET A 166 -2.67 0.00 10.76
N GLU A 167 -3.24 -0.52 11.85
CA GLU A 167 -4.69 -0.49 12.11
C GLU A 167 -5.25 0.95 12.12
N VAL A 168 -4.51 1.89 12.71
CA VAL A 168 -4.85 3.32 12.68
C VAL A 168 -4.82 3.86 11.26
N MET A 169 -3.76 3.57 10.50
CA MET A 169 -3.64 4.02 9.11
C MET A 169 -4.80 3.51 8.26
N ASP A 170 -5.12 2.21 8.33
CA ASP A 170 -6.21 1.59 7.57
C ASP A 170 -7.57 2.20 7.95
N GLY A 171 -7.80 2.43 9.25
CA GLY A 171 -9.00 3.10 9.76
C GLY A 171 -9.16 4.53 9.25
N ILE A 172 -8.07 5.31 9.19
CA ILE A 172 -8.09 6.67 8.64
C ILE A 172 -8.37 6.62 7.14
N GLN A 173 -7.78 5.69 6.39
CA GLN A 173 -8.03 5.54 4.95
C GLN A 173 -9.51 5.27 4.65
N ILE A 174 -10.17 4.39 5.42
CA ILE A 174 -11.62 4.16 5.27
C ILE A 174 -12.42 5.44 5.48
N ARG A 175 -12.03 6.28 6.46
CA ARG A 175 -12.72 7.53 6.76
C ARG A 175 -12.43 8.61 5.71
N LEU A 176 -11.23 8.64 5.12
CA LEU A 176 -10.83 9.52 4.02
C LEU A 176 -11.69 9.32 2.76
N LEU A 177 -12.17 8.10 2.53
CA LEU A 177 -13.04 7.77 1.40
C LEU A 177 -14.50 8.24 1.58
N ARG A 178 -14.86 8.81 2.74
CA ARG A 178 -16.21 9.32 3.04
C ARG A 178 -16.28 10.84 2.91
N GLU A 179 -17.50 11.35 2.86
CA GLU A 179 -17.78 12.78 2.88
C GLU A 179 -18.32 13.23 4.25
N PRO A 180 -17.86 14.38 4.81
CA PRO A 180 -16.79 15.23 4.28
C PRO A 180 -15.41 14.58 4.44
N LYS A 181 -14.52 14.82 3.47
CA LYS A 181 -13.14 14.33 3.53
C LYS A 181 -12.38 14.90 4.73
N ILE A 182 -11.60 14.03 5.37
CA ILE A 182 -10.64 14.39 6.43
C ILE A 182 -9.24 14.56 5.83
N ASP A 183 -8.32 15.17 6.59
CA ASP A 183 -6.90 15.21 6.24
C ASP A 183 -6.18 14.00 6.88
N TYR A 184 -5.62 13.13 6.03
CA TYR A 184 -4.95 11.90 6.48
C TYR A 184 -3.74 12.20 7.36
N VAL A 185 -2.89 13.15 6.97
CA VAL A 185 -1.68 13.50 7.72
C VAL A 185 -2.05 14.11 9.08
N GLN A 186 -3.08 14.97 9.11
CA GLN A 186 -3.58 15.57 10.34
C GLN A 186 -4.11 14.52 11.32
N GLU A 187 -4.92 13.57 10.84
CA GLU A 187 -5.49 12.51 11.68
C GLU A 187 -4.40 11.56 12.17
N TRP A 188 -3.44 11.18 11.33
CA TRP A 188 -2.30 10.37 11.75
C TRP A 188 -1.51 11.02 12.88
N ASN A 189 -1.25 12.34 12.81
CA ASN A 189 -0.50 13.03 13.86
C ASN A 189 -1.17 12.92 15.24
N LEU A 190 -2.50 12.90 15.32
CA LEU A 190 -3.23 12.72 16.58
C LEU A 190 -2.96 11.34 17.20
N PHE A 191 -2.97 10.29 16.38
CA PHE A 191 -2.71 8.93 16.84
C PHE A 191 -1.23 8.68 17.11
N LYS A 192 -0.34 9.28 16.31
CA LYS A 192 1.11 9.21 16.52
C LYS A 192 1.49 9.73 17.91
N ASP A 193 0.85 10.80 18.39
CA ASP A 193 1.07 11.31 19.75
C ASP A 193 0.67 10.33 20.85
N LEU A 194 -0.31 9.45 20.59
CA LEU A 194 -0.74 8.40 21.52
C LEU A 194 0.15 7.15 21.45
N LEU A 195 0.57 6.77 20.24
CA LEU A 195 1.39 5.58 19.99
C LEU A 195 2.87 5.82 20.36
N PHE A 196 3.36 7.04 20.16
CA PHE A 196 4.74 7.45 20.40
C PHE A 196 4.79 8.70 21.31
N PRO A 197 4.39 8.55 22.59
CA PRO A 197 4.21 9.68 23.49
C PRO A 197 5.54 10.30 23.93
N LEU A 198 5.52 11.62 24.13
CA LEU A 198 6.61 12.35 24.79
C LEU A 198 6.47 12.27 26.32
N PRO A 199 7.58 12.27 27.08
CA PRO A 199 8.97 12.43 26.63
C PRO A 199 9.65 11.12 26.21
N LEU A 200 8.99 9.96 26.29
CA LEU A 200 9.61 8.66 26.01
C LEU A 200 10.23 8.60 24.61
N TRP A 201 9.53 9.14 23.61
CA TRP A 201 9.98 9.17 22.22
C TRP A 201 10.67 10.48 21.81
N ASP A 202 11.12 11.29 22.78
CA ASP A 202 11.86 12.52 22.48
C ASP A 202 13.20 12.18 21.80
N GLY A 203 13.48 12.81 20.66
CA GLY A 203 14.64 12.47 19.82
C GLY A 203 14.48 11.21 18.94
N TYR A 204 13.33 10.54 18.95
CA TYR A 204 13.04 9.34 18.14
C TYR A 204 11.85 9.51 17.17
N ARG A 205 11.31 10.73 17.07
CA ARG A 205 10.19 11.09 16.18
C ARG A 205 10.65 11.94 15.01
#